data_AF-A0A1H3AGY7-F1
#
_entry.id   AF-A0A1H3AGY7-F1
#
_cell.length_a   1.000
_cell.length_b   1.000
_cell.length_c   1.000
_cell.angle_alpha   90.00
_cell.angle_beta   90.00
_cell.angle_gamma   90.00
#
_symmetry.space_group_name_H-M   'P 1'
#
loop_
_entity.id
_entity.type
_entity.pdbx_description
1 polymer ?
#
loop_
_entity_poly.entity_id
_entity_poly.type
_entity_poly.pdbx_seq_one_letter_code
_entity_poly.pdbx_strand_id
1 'polypeptide(L)' 'MAASSPRRAAGLVDELGRLLLGAPVPLSVRCWDGSASVVDGAPTLVVRHRRALRRLVYAPG' A
#
# COMPACT_ATOMS: atom_id res chain seq x y z
N MET A 1 -11.14 -16.35 -15.41
CA MET A 1 -10.88 -15.12 -16.20
C MET A 1 -10.77 -13.93 -15.25
N ALA A 2 -9.59 -13.71 -14.66
CA ALA A 2 -9.37 -12.52 -13.83
C ALA A 2 -9.09 -11.35 -14.78
N ALA A 3 -10.06 -10.46 -14.95
CA ALA A 3 -9.85 -9.20 -15.64
C ALA A 3 -8.72 -8.46 -14.92
N SER A 4 -7.58 -8.28 -15.60
CA SER A 4 -6.50 -7.41 -15.18
C SER A 4 -6.99 -5.97 -15.23
N SER A 5 -7.82 -5.56 -14.26
CA SER A 5 -7.99 -4.15 -13.97
C SER A 5 -6.62 -3.59 -13.59
N PRO A 6 -6.23 -2.41 -14.09
CA PRO A 6 -4.98 -1.79 -13.69
C PRO A 6 -4.98 -1.65 -12.17
N ARG A 7 -4.19 -2.49 -11.46
CA ARG A 7 -4.10 -2.45 -10.01
C ARG A 7 -3.53 -1.10 -9.61
N ARG A 8 -4.36 -0.30 -8.97
CA ARG A 8 -3.99 1.01 -8.42
C ARG A 8 -2.97 0.81 -7.29
N ALA A 9 -2.03 1.73 -7.13
CA ALA A 9 -0.87 1.53 -6.26
C ALA A 9 -1.24 1.27 -4.78
N ALA A 10 -2.31 1.87 -4.27
CA ALA A 10 -2.75 1.65 -2.89
C ALA A 10 -3.15 0.19 -2.61
N GLY A 11 -3.76 -0.49 -3.58
CA GLY A 11 -4.10 -1.90 -3.45
C GLY A 11 -2.85 -2.79 -3.40
N LEU A 12 -1.84 -2.46 -4.20
CA LEU A 12 -0.56 -3.18 -4.19
C LEU A 12 0.21 -2.98 -2.88
N VAL A 13 0.13 -1.79 -2.29
CA VAL A 13 0.78 -1.52 -1.01
C VAL A 13 0.10 -2.25 0.14
N ASP A 14 -1.25 -2.29 0.16
CA ASP A 14 -1.99 -3.06 1.18
C ASP A 14 -1.68 -4.56 1.09
N GLU A 15 -1.69 -5.11 -0.14
CA GLU A 15 -1.36 -6.51 -0.41
C GLU A 15 0.09 -6.82 0.01
N LEU A 16 1.04 -5.95 -0.33
CA LEU A 16 2.43 -6.10 0.09
C LEU A 16 2.59 -6.05 1.61
N GLY A 17 1.91 -5.11 2.28
CA GLY A 17 1.96 -5.00 3.74
C GLY A 17 1.38 -6.24 4.43
N ARG A 18 0.28 -6.80 3.91
CA ARG A 18 -0.26 -8.11 4.34
C ARG A 18 0.76 -9.22 4.24
N LEU A 19 1.45 -9.32 3.10
CA LEU A 19 2.45 -10.36 2.86
C LEU A 19 3.67 -10.22 3.77
N LEU A 20 4.10 -8.99 4.05
CA LEU A 20 5.28 -8.72 4.88
C LEU A 20 4.99 -8.86 6.39
N LEU A 21 3.80 -8.46 6.84
CA LEU A 21 3.43 -8.47 8.27
C LEU A 21 2.68 -9.75 8.69
N GLY A 22 2.25 -10.59 7.74
CA GLY A 22 1.44 -11.78 8.01
C GLY A 22 -0.01 -11.47 8.43
N ALA A 23 -0.40 -10.20 8.47
CA ALA A 23 -1.70 -9.71 8.90
C ALA A 23 -2.12 -8.48 8.10
N PRO A 24 -3.43 -8.21 7.92
CA PRO A 24 -3.91 -6.97 7.33
C PRO A 24 -3.31 -5.76 8.04
N VAL A 25 -2.76 -4.85 7.24
CA VAL A 25 -2.20 -3.60 7.73
C VAL A 25 -3.35 -2.80 8.36
N PRO A 26 -3.30 -2.47 9.66
CA PRO A 26 -4.38 -1.73 10.32
C PRO A 26 -4.27 -0.22 10.01
N LEU A 27 -3.97 0.11 8.76
CA LEU A 27 -3.68 1.47 8.29
C LEU A 27 -4.41 1.69 6.97
N SER A 28 -5.01 2.87 6.80
CA SER A 28 -5.41 3.35 5.48
C SER A 28 -4.17 3.69 4.66
N VAL A 29 -4.18 3.49 3.35
CA VAL A 29 -3.05 3.79 2.46
C VAL A 29 -3.49 4.74 1.36
N ARG A 30 -2.73 5.82 1.12
CA ARG A 30 -2.89 6.69 -0.05
C ARG A 30 -1.59 6.79 -0.83
N CYS A 31 -1.64 6.57 -2.14
CA CYS A 31 -0.46 6.56 -2.99
C CYS A 31 -0.36 7.79 -3.89
N TRP A 32 0.84 7.97 -4.45
CA TRP A 32 1.23 9.05 -5.37
C TRP A 32 0.40 9.11 -6.66
N ASP A 33 -0.25 8.01 -7.06
CA ASP A 33 -1.13 7.93 -8.23
C ASP A 33 -2.57 8.36 -7.91
N GLY A 34 -2.80 8.93 -6.73
CA GLY A 34 -4.11 9.36 -6.25
C GLY A 34 -4.98 8.22 -5.73
N SER A 35 -4.53 6.97 -5.81
CA SER A 35 -5.28 5.84 -5.29
C SER A 35 -5.25 5.76 -3.77
N ALA A 36 -6.31 5.19 -3.19
CA ALA A 36 -6.43 4.98 -1.77
C ALA A 36 -7.09 3.63 -1.44
N SER A 37 -6.68 3.05 -0.32
CA SER A 37 -7.30 1.93 0.38
C SER A 37 -7.62 2.43 1.79
N VAL A 38 -8.88 2.39 2.21
CA VAL A 38 -9.33 2.98 3.48
C VAL A 38 -9.73 1.87 4.45
N VAL A 39 -9.26 2.00 5.68
CA VAL A 39 -9.63 1.18 6.83
C VAL A 39 -10.29 2.11 7.86
N ASP A 40 -11.55 1.82 8.21
CA ASP A 40 -12.33 2.67 9.11
C ASP A 40 -11.68 2.77 10.49
N GLY A 41 -11.58 4.00 11.01
CA GLY A 41 -10.99 4.27 12.32
C GLY A 41 -9.46 4.14 12.40
N ALA A 42 -8.79 3.82 11.30
CA ALA A 42 -7.33 3.64 11.25
C ALA A 42 -6.59 4.89 10.73
N PRO A 43 -5.35 5.13 11.20
CA PRO A 43 -4.51 6.21 10.67
C PRO A 43 -4.13 5.95 9.20
N THR A 44 -3.84 7.03 8.47
CA THR A 44 -3.52 6.97 7.03
C THR A 44 -2.02 7.10 6.75
N LEU A 45 -1.43 6.08 6.13
CA LEU A 45 -0.11 6.09 5.54
C LEU A 45 -0.16 6.73 4.14
N VAL A 46 0.50 7.88 3.99
CA VAL A 46 0.59 8.58 2.69
C VAL A 46 1.93 8.30 2.01
N VAL A 47 1.90 7.50 0.97
CA VAL A 47 3.07 7.19 0.14
C VAL A 47 3.20 8.22 -0.98
N ARG A 48 3.85 9.35 -0.68
CA ARG A 48 4.06 10.45 -1.64
C ARG A 48 5.04 10.12 -2.77
N HIS A 49 5.95 9.18 -2.54
CA HIS A 49 7.04 8.87 -3.48
C HIS A 49 7.21 7.36 -3.69
N ARG A 50 7.09 6.91 -4.95
CA ARG A 50 7.38 5.51 -5.36
C ARG A 50 8.71 4.99 -4.85
N ARG A 51 9.73 5.84 -4.89
CA ARG A 51 11.10 5.49 -4.49
C ARG A 51 11.22 5.26 -2.99
N ALA A 52 10.45 5.97 -2.16
CA ALA A 52 10.47 5.80 -0.71
C ALA A 52 9.94 4.43 -0.31
N LEU A 53 8.82 4.00 -0.91
CA LEU A 53 8.27 2.66 -0.71
C LEU A 53 9.27 1.57 -1.09
N ARG A 54 9.92 1.71 -2.25
CA ARG A 54 10.94 0.73 -2.68
C ARG A 54 12.08 0.62 -1.68
N ARG A 55 12.55 1.75 -1.12
CA ARG A 55 13.59 1.73 -0.08
C ARG A 55 13.10 1.00 1.17
N LEU A 56 11.89 1.29 1.63
CA LEU A 56 11.26 0.64 2.80
C LEU A 56 11.19 -0.89 2.67
N VAL A 57 10.94 -1.40 1.47
CA VAL A 57 10.81 -2.85 1.22
C VAL A 57 12.16 -3.56 1.15
N TYR A 58 13.16 -2.97 0.48
CA TYR A 58 14.44 -3.62 0.22
C TYR A 58 15.55 -3.26 1.21
N ALA A 59 15.42 -2.13 1.91
CA ALA A 59 16.36 -1.63 2.90
C ALA A 59 15.60 -0.79 3.95
N PRO A 60 14.74 -1.40 4.78
CA PRO A 60 14.14 -0.72 5.92
C PRO A 60 15.24 -0.38 6.95
N GLY A 61 15.65 0.89 6.99
CA GLY A 61 16.72 1.39 7.86
C GLY A 61 16.93 2.89 7.68
#